data_AF-A0A7S1F1A7-F1
#
_entry.id   AF-A0A7S1F1A7-F1
#
_cell.length_a   1.000
_cell.length_b   1.000
_cell.length_c   1.000
_cell.angle_alpha   90.00
_cell.angle_beta   90.00
_cell.angle_gamma   90.00
#
_symmetry.space_group_name_H-M   'P 1'
#
loop_
_entity.id
_entity.type
_entity.pdbx_description
1 polymer ?
#
loop_
_entity_poly.entity_id
_entity_poly.type
_entity_poly.pdbx_seq_one_letter_code
_entity_poly.pdbx_strand_id
1 'polypeptide(L)'
;DAIEALTTSPRSFAMKHYVFISTDSVCWAQKVPTSGVRIAEGDLADFEPQEFDRHLEHCKLTSLGEYQLRYGGNKLGCERILDAAWHSHGFPMTVLRLPDVYGPYDNLGGFWEIVSAVEMRRPLPTRLQLGRRRCKNSTFSLASAEDVRDAIIACIGKGPEVHGVVMNIAHEEAVCLRQAADLVASAMGETPLFDDSRNASF
;
A
#
# COMPACT_ATOMS: atom_id res chain seq x y z
N ASP A 1 -32.58 29.22 21.24
CA ASP A 1 -33.69 28.36 20.79
C ASP A 1 -33.57 27.89 19.32
N ALA A 2 -33.30 28.74 18.33
CA ALA A 2 -33.08 28.29 16.93
C ALA A 2 -31.67 27.70 16.66
N ILE A 3 -30.65 28.11 17.42
CA ILE A 3 -29.27 27.59 17.31
C ILE A 3 -29.16 26.18 17.91
N GLU A 4 -29.95 25.88 18.93
CA GLU A 4 -29.99 24.59 19.62
C GLU A 4 -30.71 23.50 18.77
N ALA A 5 -31.62 23.92 17.89
CA ALA A 5 -32.28 23.05 16.91
C ALA A 5 -31.34 22.60 15.76
N LEU A 6 -30.31 23.39 15.45
CA LEU A 6 -29.29 23.03 14.43
C LEU A 6 -28.19 22.11 14.97
N THR A 7 -28.07 21.99 16.29
CA THR A 7 -27.12 21.10 16.97
C THR A 7 -27.73 19.77 17.40
N THR A 8 -29.05 19.61 17.30
CA THR A 8 -29.79 18.43 17.78
C THR A 8 -30.29 17.50 16.67
N SER A 9 -30.25 17.93 15.41
CA SER A 9 -30.51 17.03 14.28
C SER A 9 -29.24 16.23 13.95
N PRO A 10 -29.29 14.88 13.88
CA PRO A 10 -28.15 14.10 13.42
C PRO A 10 -27.79 14.59 12.02
N ARG A 11 -26.59 15.16 11.87
CA ARG A 11 -26.09 15.63 10.58
C ARG A 11 -25.94 14.43 9.66
N SER A 12 -26.97 14.15 8.86
CA SER A 12 -26.90 13.10 7.86
C SER A 12 -26.15 13.64 6.65
N PHE A 13 -24.96 13.11 6.38
CA PHE A 13 -24.30 13.36 5.11
C PHE A 13 -25.15 12.81 3.96
N ALA A 14 -25.25 13.55 2.85
CA ALA A 14 -25.91 13.04 1.64
C ALA A 14 -25.15 11.83 1.05
N MET A 15 -23.82 11.82 1.23
CA MET A 15 -22.96 10.70 0.92
C MET A 15 -23.07 9.64 2.01
N LYS A 16 -23.38 8.40 1.60
CA LYS A 16 -23.63 7.29 2.52
C LYS A 16 -22.36 6.60 3.01
N HIS A 17 -21.31 6.55 2.16
CA HIS A 17 -20.05 5.92 2.48
C HIS A 17 -18.94 6.45 1.55
N TYR A 18 -17.83 6.89 2.13
CA TYR A 18 -16.60 7.29 1.44
C TYR A 18 -15.53 6.22 1.60
N VAL A 19 -15.15 5.54 0.53
CA VAL A 19 -14.00 4.62 0.56
C VAL A 19 -12.77 5.36 0.04
N PHE A 20 -11.79 5.59 0.92
CA PHE A 20 -10.52 6.21 0.56
C PHE A 20 -9.48 5.15 0.22
N ILE A 21 -8.94 5.23 -1.00
CA ILE A 21 -7.82 4.37 -1.43
C ILE A 21 -6.52 5.02 -0.99
N SER A 22 -5.91 4.43 0.02
CA SER A 22 -4.58 4.76 0.53
C SER A 22 -3.53 3.76 0.02
N THR A 23 -2.39 3.67 0.69
CA THR A 23 -1.22 2.91 0.27
C THR A 23 -0.47 2.37 1.47
N ASP A 24 0.18 1.21 1.33
CA ASP A 24 1.14 0.73 2.33
C ASP A 24 2.38 1.66 2.44
N SER A 25 2.58 2.56 1.46
CA SER A 25 3.61 3.58 1.52
C SER A 25 3.46 4.57 2.66
N VAL A 26 2.31 4.63 3.36
CA VAL A 26 2.18 5.39 4.61
C VAL A 26 3.19 4.93 5.67
N CYS A 27 3.64 3.67 5.60
CA CYS A 27 4.72 3.15 6.41
C CYS A 27 6.04 3.92 6.20
N TRP A 28 6.21 4.69 5.11
CA TRP A 28 7.40 5.53 4.89
C TRP A 28 7.33 6.82 5.66
N ALA A 29 6.14 7.26 6.05
CA ALA A 29 5.94 8.41 6.91
C ALA A 29 5.76 8.02 8.38
N GLN A 30 5.78 6.73 8.72
CA GLN A 30 5.59 6.21 10.07
C GLN A 30 6.68 5.21 10.47
N LYS A 31 6.85 5.05 11.79
CA LYS A 31 7.70 4.04 12.39
C LYS A 31 7.00 2.69 12.28
N VAL A 32 7.68 1.74 11.66
CA VAL A 32 7.25 0.35 11.58
C VAL A 32 7.97 -0.49 12.62
N PRO A 33 7.36 -1.55 13.18
CA PRO A 33 8.05 -2.50 14.03
C PRO A 33 9.25 -3.12 13.31
N THR A 34 10.31 -3.40 14.06
CA THR A 34 11.51 -4.10 13.55
C THR A 34 11.32 -5.62 13.44
N SER A 35 10.17 -6.15 13.84
CA SER A 35 9.85 -7.57 13.70
C SER A 35 9.60 -7.94 12.23
N GLY A 36 10.18 -9.05 11.75
CA GLY A 36 9.89 -9.61 10.42
C GLY A 36 8.49 -10.22 10.26
N VAL A 37 7.51 -9.71 11.01
CA VAL A 37 6.12 -10.16 11.05
C VAL A 37 5.28 -9.24 10.17
N ARG A 38 4.12 -9.73 9.72
CA ARG A 38 3.11 -8.95 9.00
C ARG A 38 2.76 -7.69 9.79
N ILE A 39 2.79 -6.53 9.13
CA ILE A 39 2.45 -5.24 9.73
C ILE A 39 0.93 -5.13 9.80
N ALA A 40 0.40 -5.05 11.02
CA ALA A 40 -1.00 -4.73 11.27
C ALA A 40 -1.23 -3.21 11.26
N GLU A 41 -2.47 -2.78 11.14
CA GLU A 41 -2.85 -1.37 11.04
C GLU A 41 -2.52 -0.59 12.31
N GLY A 42 -2.60 -1.24 13.47
CA GLY A 42 -2.28 -0.69 14.79
C GLY A 42 -0.79 -0.70 15.13
N ASP A 43 0.06 -1.27 14.27
CA ASP A 43 1.51 -1.37 14.53
C ASP A 43 2.26 -0.07 14.18
N LEU A 44 1.63 0.82 13.41
CA LEU A 44 2.27 2.03 12.92
C LEU A 44 2.25 3.12 13.99
N ALA A 45 3.41 3.69 14.27
CA ALA A 45 3.56 4.81 15.18
C ALA A 45 4.14 6.03 14.47
N ASP A 46 3.82 7.21 14.97
CA ASP A 46 4.48 8.42 14.48
C ASP A 46 5.93 8.48 14.93
N PHE A 47 6.79 9.05 14.10
CA PHE A 47 8.17 9.33 14.48
C PHE A 47 8.22 10.47 15.49
N GLU A 48 9.10 10.37 16.47
CA GLU A 48 9.51 11.55 17.24
C GLU A 48 10.23 12.56 16.31
N PRO A 49 10.16 13.88 16.57
CA PRO A 49 10.70 14.89 15.63
C PRO A 49 12.16 14.63 15.21
N GLN A 50 13.03 14.32 16.17
CA GLN A 50 14.45 14.02 15.87
C GLN A 50 14.64 12.69 15.12
N GLU A 51 13.76 11.71 15.34
CA GLU A 51 13.79 10.45 14.59
C GLU A 51 13.34 10.69 13.14
N PHE A 52 12.31 11.51 12.95
CA PHE A 52 11.80 11.87 11.63
C PHE A 52 12.84 12.61 10.81
N ASP A 53 13.56 13.58 11.40
CA ASP A 53 14.61 14.32 10.70
C ASP A 53 15.71 13.38 10.16
N ARG A 54 16.14 12.41 10.96
CA ARG A 54 17.12 11.40 10.52
C ARG A 54 16.57 10.50 9.41
N HIS A 55 15.31 10.09 9.52
CA HIS A 55 14.65 9.27 8.51
C HIS A 55 14.46 10.03 7.19
N LEU A 56 14.12 11.32 7.25
CA LEU A 56 14.01 12.21 6.12
C LEU A 56 15.35 12.34 5.38
N GLU A 57 16.44 12.58 6.11
CA GLU A 57 17.78 12.64 5.51
C GLU A 57 18.17 11.33 4.82
N HIS A 58 17.84 10.18 5.42
CA HIS A 58 18.04 8.88 4.79
C HIS A 58 17.21 8.72 3.50
N CYS A 59 15.93 9.10 3.53
CA CYS A 59 15.05 9.00 2.36
C CYS A 59 15.54 9.86 1.19
N LYS A 60 16.10 11.05 1.46
CA LYS A 60 16.67 11.95 0.44
C LYS A 60 17.90 11.38 -0.29
N LEU A 61 18.54 10.34 0.26
CA LEU A 61 19.68 9.69 -0.40
C LEU A 61 19.29 8.94 -1.69
N THR A 62 18.01 8.66 -1.90
CA THR A 62 17.53 7.95 -3.08
C THR A 62 16.25 8.59 -3.63
N SER A 63 16.11 8.65 -4.95
CA SER A 63 14.89 9.16 -5.59
C SER A 63 13.64 8.38 -5.19
N LEU A 64 13.78 7.07 -4.97
CA LEU A 64 12.70 6.21 -4.49
C LEU A 64 12.29 6.57 -3.06
N GLY A 65 13.25 6.71 -2.15
CA GLY A 65 12.97 7.08 -0.75
C GLY A 65 12.29 8.43 -0.65
N GLU A 66 12.78 9.44 -1.38
CA GLU A 66 12.17 10.76 -1.43
C GLU A 66 10.73 10.71 -1.99
N TYR A 67 10.53 9.99 -3.10
CA TYR A 67 9.21 9.81 -3.69
C TYR A 67 8.24 9.13 -2.71
N GLN A 68 8.65 8.01 -2.11
CA GLN A 68 7.81 7.21 -1.22
C GLN A 68 7.46 7.96 0.06
N LEU A 69 8.40 8.71 0.64
CA LEU A 69 8.13 9.55 1.80
C LEU A 69 7.11 10.65 1.48
N ARG A 70 7.25 11.32 0.33
CA ARG A 70 6.32 12.37 -0.10
C ARG A 70 4.94 11.79 -0.42
N TYR A 71 4.88 10.72 -1.21
CA TYR A 71 3.62 10.08 -1.61
C TYR A 71 2.89 9.47 -0.41
N GLY A 72 3.59 8.64 0.37
CA GLY A 72 3.06 8.02 1.58
C GLY A 72 2.68 9.03 2.66
N GLY A 73 3.50 10.08 2.85
CA GLY A 73 3.20 11.16 3.79
C GLY A 73 1.95 11.96 3.41
N ASN A 74 1.76 12.25 2.12
CA ASN A 74 0.54 12.92 1.65
C ASN A 74 -0.70 12.04 1.87
N LYS A 75 -0.61 10.73 1.60
CA LYS A 75 -1.70 9.77 1.84
C LYS A 75 -2.04 9.67 3.33
N LEU A 76 -1.03 9.57 4.21
CA LEU A 76 -1.22 9.58 5.66
C LEU A 76 -1.87 10.89 6.14
N GLY A 77 -1.51 12.03 5.56
CA GLY A 77 -2.16 13.31 5.82
C GLY A 77 -3.66 13.28 5.50
N CYS A 78 -4.04 12.70 4.35
CA CYS A 78 -5.45 12.49 4.01
C CYS A 78 -6.15 11.56 5.02
N GLU A 79 -5.51 10.46 5.43
CA GLU A 79 -6.08 9.55 6.44
C GLU A 79 -6.39 10.28 7.75
N ARG A 80 -5.46 11.11 8.25
CA ARG A 80 -5.65 11.89 9.48
C ARG A 80 -6.79 12.90 9.38
N ILE A 81 -6.99 13.53 8.21
CA ILE A 81 -8.12 14.43 7.98
C ILE A 81 -9.45 13.66 8.02
N LEU A 82 -9.50 12.49 7.38
CA LEU A 82 -10.69 11.64 7.36
C LEU A 82 -11.02 11.09 8.76
N ASP A 83 -9.99 10.68 9.50
CA ASP A 83 -10.11 10.19 10.88
C ASP A 83 -10.67 11.29 11.80
N ALA A 84 -10.11 12.50 11.71
CA ALA A 84 -10.64 13.65 12.43
C ALA A 84 -12.10 13.96 12.05
N ALA A 85 -12.47 13.87 10.76
CA ALA A 85 -13.84 14.09 10.30
C ALA A 85 -14.81 13.00 10.79
N TRP A 86 -14.36 11.75 10.87
CA TRP A 86 -15.12 10.66 11.47
C TRP A 86 -15.37 10.93 12.95
N HIS A 87 -14.33 11.22 13.73
CA HIS A 87 -14.47 11.42 15.17
C HIS A 87 -15.22 12.70 15.56
N SER A 88 -15.12 13.77 14.76
CA SER A 88 -15.77 15.05 15.06
C SER A 88 -17.20 15.17 14.50
N HIS A 89 -17.49 14.50 13.39
CA HIS A 89 -18.74 14.72 12.65
C HIS A 89 -19.45 13.42 12.22
N GLY A 90 -18.87 12.24 12.48
CA GLY A 90 -19.43 10.97 12.03
C GLY A 90 -19.36 10.80 10.51
N PHE A 91 -18.38 11.42 9.84
CA PHE A 91 -18.23 11.32 8.39
C PHE A 91 -18.01 9.85 7.96
N PRO A 92 -18.94 9.23 7.20
CA PRO A 92 -18.97 7.77 7.02
C PRO A 92 -17.88 7.35 6.05
N MET A 93 -16.69 7.05 6.55
CA MET A 93 -15.51 6.74 5.75
C MET A 93 -14.89 5.38 6.10
N THR A 94 -14.20 4.77 5.14
CA THR A 94 -13.31 3.62 5.36
C THR A 94 -12.04 3.85 4.55
N VAL A 95 -10.89 3.54 5.13
CA VAL A 95 -9.58 3.65 4.45
C VAL A 95 -9.07 2.27 4.09
N LEU A 96 -8.69 2.07 2.82
CA LEU A 96 -8.04 0.86 2.34
C LEU A 96 -6.58 1.17 1.98
N ARG A 97 -5.63 0.64 2.74
CA ARG A 97 -4.19 0.71 2.45
C ARG A 97 -3.80 -0.44 1.54
N LEU A 98 -3.49 -0.11 0.28
CA LEU A 98 -3.13 -1.10 -0.73
C LEU A 98 -1.59 -1.17 -0.89
N PRO A 99 -1.00 -2.36 -1.05
CA PRO A 99 0.37 -2.51 -1.53
C PRO A 99 0.41 -2.27 -3.04
N ASP A 100 1.47 -2.77 -3.70
CA ASP A 100 1.52 -2.83 -5.16
C ASP A 100 0.33 -3.68 -5.69
N VAL A 101 -0.54 -3.05 -6.48
CA VAL A 101 -1.71 -3.69 -7.09
C VAL A 101 -1.38 -4.09 -8.51
N TYR A 102 -1.70 -5.33 -8.89
CA TYR A 102 -1.55 -5.81 -10.27
C TYR A 102 -2.89 -6.30 -10.84
N GLY A 103 -3.02 -6.25 -12.17
CA GLY A 103 -4.19 -6.76 -12.86
C GLY A 103 -4.29 -6.25 -14.29
N PRO A 104 -5.38 -6.58 -14.98
CA PRO A 104 -5.69 -6.00 -16.29
C PRO A 104 -5.63 -4.47 -16.23
N TYR A 105 -5.07 -3.85 -17.26
CA TYR A 105 -4.94 -2.39 -17.40
C TYR A 105 -3.98 -1.69 -16.43
N ASP A 106 -3.15 -2.43 -15.66
CA ASP A 106 -2.04 -1.81 -14.92
C ASP A 106 -1.05 -1.14 -15.87
N ASN A 107 -0.68 0.11 -15.54
CA ASN A 107 0.16 1.00 -16.34
C ASN A 107 1.43 1.46 -15.60
N LEU A 108 1.66 0.98 -14.38
CA LEU A 108 2.84 1.34 -13.57
C LEU A 108 4.04 0.44 -13.86
N GLY A 109 3.81 -0.70 -14.52
CA GLY A 109 4.84 -1.55 -15.09
C GLY A 109 5.59 -2.42 -14.09
N GLY A 110 5.32 -2.36 -12.79
CA GLY A 110 6.01 -3.17 -11.78
C GLY A 110 5.81 -4.68 -12.00
N PHE A 111 4.57 -5.14 -11.94
CA PHE A 111 4.22 -6.55 -12.17
C PHE A 111 4.33 -6.93 -13.66
N TRP A 112 3.85 -6.07 -14.55
CA TRP A 112 3.89 -6.33 -16.00
C TRP A 112 5.29 -6.47 -16.58
N GLU A 113 6.30 -5.85 -15.96
CA GLU A 113 7.69 -6.03 -16.37
C GLU A 113 8.19 -7.45 -16.06
N ILE A 114 7.70 -8.10 -14.99
CA ILE A 114 7.94 -9.52 -14.73
C ILE A 114 7.29 -10.36 -15.84
N VAL A 115 6.01 -10.13 -16.12
CA VAL A 115 5.26 -10.84 -17.16
C VAL A 115 5.94 -10.70 -18.51
N SER A 116 6.28 -9.48 -18.91
CA SER A 116 6.95 -9.17 -20.17
C SER A 116 8.35 -9.80 -20.23
N ALA A 117 9.05 -9.89 -19.10
CA ALA A 117 10.37 -10.52 -19.07
C ALA A 117 10.30 -12.03 -19.31
N VAL A 118 9.34 -12.69 -18.66
CA VAL A 118 9.08 -14.13 -18.85
C VAL A 118 8.64 -14.40 -20.28
N GLU A 119 7.64 -13.66 -20.79
CA GLU A 119 7.09 -13.82 -22.13
C GLU A 119 8.16 -13.68 -23.22
N MET A 120 9.01 -12.65 -23.10
CA MET A 120 10.07 -12.36 -24.07
C MET A 120 11.34 -13.20 -23.85
N ARG A 121 11.35 -14.10 -22.86
CA ARG A 121 12.51 -14.88 -22.42
C ARG A 121 13.77 -14.02 -22.24
N ARG A 122 13.61 -12.88 -21.56
CA ARG A 122 14.72 -11.99 -21.21
C ARG A 122 15.03 -12.08 -19.71
N PRO A 123 16.26 -11.78 -19.28
CA PRO A 123 16.58 -11.71 -17.86
C PRO A 123 15.68 -10.69 -17.13
N LEU A 124 15.19 -11.08 -15.96
CA LEU A 124 14.44 -10.18 -15.08
C LEU A 124 15.30 -8.98 -14.68
N PRO A 125 14.75 -7.75 -14.72
CA PRO A 125 15.50 -6.59 -14.27
C PRO A 125 15.84 -6.71 -12.78
N THR A 126 17.13 -6.60 -12.48
CA THR A 126 17.64 -6.56 -11.08
C THR A 126 17.15 -5.36 -10.27
N ARG A 127 16.46 -4.41 -10.91
CA ARG A 127 15.93 -3.17 -10.32
C ARG A 127 14.41 -3.08 -10.32
N LEU A 128 13.69 -4.18 -10.52
CA LEU A 128 12.24 -4.21 -10.30
C LEU A 128 11.94 -3.64 -8.90
N GLN A 129 11.23 -2.51 -8.87
CA GLN A 129 11.04 -1.69 -7.67
C GLN A 129 9.83 -2.17 -6.87
N LEU A 130 9.76 -3.46 -6.56
CA LEU A 130 8.70 -3.99 -5.71
C LEU A 130 9.16 -3.90 -4.25
N GLY A 131 8.39 -3.18 -3.44
CA GLY A 131 8.63 -3.03 -2.01
C GLY A 131 9.84 -2.17 -1.58
N ARG A 132 10.06 -2.14 -0.26
CA ARG A 132 10.97 -1.21 0.44
C ARG A 132 12.46 -1.53 0.35
N ARG A 133 12.82 -2.78 0.05
CA ARG A 133 14.20 -3.26 0.16
C ARG A 133 14.67 -3.90 -1.14
N ARG A 134 15.74 -3.33 -1.73
CA ARG A 134 16.41 -3.82 -2.94
C ARG A 134 17.29 -5.05 -2.66
N CYS A 135 16.69 -6.16 -2.25
CA CYS A 135 17.40 -7.44 -2.16
C CYS A 135 16.59 -8.52 -2.86
N LYS A 136 17.26 -9.44 -3.57
CA LYS A 136 16.61 -10.57 -4.28
C LYS A 136 15.71 -11.41 -3.37
N ASN A 137 15.97 -11.39 -2.05
CA ASN A 137 15.22 -12.14 -1.03
C ASN A 137 14.27 -11.26 -0.20
N SER A 138 14.16 -9.96 -0.49
CA SER A 138 13.17 -9.11 0.17
C SER A 138 11.79 -9.53 -0.29
N THR A 139 10.91 -9.81 0.66
CA THR A 139 9.49 -10.04 0.39
C THR A 139 8.74 -8.71 0.29
N PHE A 140 7.71 -8.69 -0.54
CA PHE A 140 6.77 -7.58 -0.68
C PHE A 140 5.35 -8.15 -0.73
N SER A 141 4.39 -7.29 -0.38
CA SER A 141 2.96 -7.60 -0.49
C SER A 141 2.48 -7.23 -1.89
N LEU A 142 1.51 -7.99 -2.40
CA LEU A 142 0.77 -7.68 -3.62
C LEU A 142 -0.72 -7.73 -3.32
N ALA A 143 -1.52 -7.10 -4.18
CA ALA A 143 -2.96 -7.32 -4.25
C ALA A 143 -3.40 -7.44 -5.71
N SER A 144 -4.32 -8.35 -6.01
CA SER A 144 -4.96 -8.38 -7.32
C SER A 144 -6.00 -7.25 -7.43
N ALA A 145 -6.12 -6.64 -8.61
CA ALA A 145 -7.11 -5.59 -8.86
C ALA A 145 -8.56 -6.09 -8.66
N GLU A 146 -8.79 -7.39 -8.89
CA GLU A 146 -10.09 -8.03 -8.68
C GLU A 146 -10.41 -8.16 -7.18
N ASP A 147 -9.44 -8.55 -6.35
CA ASP A 147 -9.64 -8.60 -4.90
C ASP A 147 -9.81 -7.21 -4.30
N VAL A 148 -9.10 -6.21 -4.83
CA VAL A 148 -9.29 -4.80 -4.43
C VAL A 148 -10.70 -4.33 -4.77
N ARG A 149 -11.21 -4.63 -5.97
CA ARG A 149 -12.60 -4.34 -6.36
C ARG A 149 -13.57 -5.00 -5.38
N ASP A 150 -13.38 -6.27 -5.07
CA ASP A 150 -14.29 -7.02 -4.20
C ASP A 150 -14.24 -6.51 -2.76
N ALA A 151 -13.06 -6.12 -2.27
CA ALA A 151 -12.90 -5.45 -0.97
C ALA A 151 -13.66 -4.12 -0.91
N ILE A 152 -13.61 -3.31 -1.96
CA ILE A 152 -14.36 -2.04 -2.04
C ILE A 152 -15.88 -2.30 -2.01
N ILE A 153 -16.36 -3.26 -2.82
CA ILE A 153 -17.79 -3.62 -2.86
C ILE A 153 -18.24 -4.16 -1.50
N ALA A 154 -17.43 -5.00 -0.86
CA ALA A 154 -17.71 -5.55 0.46
C ALA A 154 -17.79 -4.45 1.53
N CYS A 155 -16.88 -3.46 1.50
CA CYS A 155 -16.93 -2.32 2.40
C CYS A 155 -18.24 -1.54 2.24
N ILE A 156 -18.62 -1.22 1.00
CA ILE A 156 -19.86 -0.51 0.71
C ILE A 156 -21.08 -1.31 1.18
N GLY A 157 -21.09 -2.62 0.94
CA GLY A 157 -22.19 -3.51 1.36
C GLY A 157 -22.31 -3.64 2.88
N LYS A 158 -21.18 -3.58 3.60
CA LYS A 158 -21.15 -3.58 5.07
C LYS A 158 -21.59 -2.24 5.69
N GLY A 159 -21.37 -1.14 4.98
CA GLY A 159 -21.82 0.19 5.40
C GLY A 159 -21.35 0.54 6.83
N PRO A 160 -22.26 0.90 7.76
CA PRO A 160 -21.90 1.38 9.09
C PRO A 160 -20.95 0.49 9.90
N GLU A 161 -20.94 -0.82 9.66
CA GLU A 161 -20.06 -1.77 10.38
C GLU A 161 -18.56 -1.49 10.16
N VAL A 162 -18.19 -0.87 9.03
CA VAL A 162 -16.79 -0.61 8.66
C VAL A 162 -16.45 0.88 8.61
N HIS A 163 -17.38 1.75 9.03
CA HIS A 163 -17.12 3.18 9.11
C HIS A 163 -16.08 3.49 10.20
N GLY A 164 -15.17 4.42 9.92
CA GLY A 164 -14.08 4.80 10.82
C GLY A 164 -12.92 3.82 10.86
N VAL A 165 -12.92 2.79 9.99
CA VAL A 165 -11.91 1.73 10.01
C VAL A 165 -10.86 1.97 8.92
N VAL A 166 -9.60 1.69 9.27
CA VAL A 166 -8.46 1.59 8.36
C VAL A 166 -8.10 0.12 8.21
N MET A 167 -7.91 -0.36 6.99
CA MET A 167 -7.58 -1.77 6.69
C MET A 167 -6.45 -1.87 5.67
N ASN A 168 -5.51 -2.77 5.90
CA ASN A 168 -4.51 -3.23 4.95
C ASN A 168 -5.15 -4.32 4.07
N ILE A 169 -5.18 -4.11 2.75
CA ILE A 169 -5.73 -5.08 1.80
C ILE A 169 -4.59 -5.63 0.95
N ALA A 170 -4.22 -6.87 1.18
CA ALA A 170 -3.13 -7.55 0.48
C ALA A 170 -3.42 -9.05 0.40
N HIS A 171 -2.68 -9.76 -0.46
CA HIS A 171 -2.61 -11.21 -0.44
C HIS A 171 -2.24 -11.75 0.94
N GLU A 172 -2.61 -13.00 1.20
CA GLU A 172 -2.25 -13.71 2.43
C GLU A 172 -0.74 -13.94 2.55
N GLU A 173 -0.08 -14.13 1.42
CA GLU A 173 1.33 -14.46 1.32
C GLU A 173 2.13 -13.25 0.81
N ALA A 174 3.28 -12.99 1.45
CA ALA A 174 4.29 -12.08 0.91
C ALA A 174 5.25 -12.86 0.02
N VAL A 175 5.59 -12.31 -1.14
CA VAL A 175 6.46 -12.97 -2.13
C VAL A 175 7.73 -12.16 -2.34
N CYS A 176 8.84 -12.83 -2.65
CA CYS A 176 10.01 -12.17 -3.21
C CYS A 176 9.94 -12.15 -4.74
N LEU A 177 10.83 -11.38 -5.38
CA LEU A 177 10.85 -11.26 -6.83
C LEU A 177 11.02 -12.62 -7.54
N ARG A 178 11.85 -13.51 -6.98
CA ARG A 178 12.06 -14.85 -7.52
C ARG A 178 10.75 -15.65 -7.49
N GLN A 179 10.08 -15.71 -6.34
CA GLN A 179 8.80 -16.41 -6.20
C GLN A 179 7.73 -15.86 -7.14
N ALA A 180 7.61 -14.53 -7.25
CA ALA A 180 6.67 -13.91 -8.17
C ALA A 180 6.95 -14.29 -9.64
N ALA A 181 8.23 -14.27 -10.06
CA ALA A 181 8.61 -14.68 -11.40
C ALA A 181 8.38 -16.18 -11.68
N ASP A 182 8.66 -17.03 -10.70
CA ASP A 182 8.41 -18.48 -10.80
C ASP A 182 6.92 -18.77 -10.97
N LEU A 183 6.05 -18.06 -10.25
CA LEU A 183 4.59 -18.16 -10.39
C LEU A 183 4.11 -17.72 -11.78
N VAL A 184 4.60 -16.57 -12.28
CA VAL A 184 4.27 -16.07 -13.61
C VAL A 184 4.73 -17.05 -14.69
N ALA A 185 5.98 -17.52 -14.62
CA ALA A 185 6.52 -18.48 -15.58
C ALA A 185 5.76 -19.80 -15.56
N SER A 186 5.41 -20.31 -14.39
CA SER A 186 4.59 -21.51 -14.26
C SER A 186 3.21 -21.34 -14.91
N ALA A 187 2.56 -20.19 -14.74
CA ALA A 187 1.28 -19.89 -15.37
C ALA A 187 1.37 -19.79 -16.91
N MET A 188 2.53 -19.41 -17.44
CA MET A 188 2.79 -19.29 -18.88
C MET A 188 3.36 -20.57 -19.52
N GLY A 189 3.71 -21.59 -18.72
CA GLY A 189 4.43 -22.77 -19.21
C GLY A 189 5.87 -22.49 -19.62
N GLU A 190 6.50 -21.48 -19.02
CA GLU A 190 7.86 -21.00 -19.33
C GLU A 190 8.79 -21.17 -18.11
N THR A 191 10.06 -20.77 -18.25
CA THR A 191 11.04 -20.73 -17.15
C THR A 191 11.63 -19.32 -17.04
N PRO A 192 11.68 -18.72 -15.83
CA PRO A 192 12.18 -17.36 -15.68
C PRO A 192 13.71 -17.33 -15.80
N LEU A 193 14.22 -16.31 -16.49
CA LEU A 193 15.65 -16.04 -16.58
C LEU A 193 16.05 -14.98 -15.56
N PHE A 194 17.07 -15.26 -14.75
CA PHE A 194 17.60 -14.32 -13.78
C PHE A 194 18.95 -13.77 -14.26
N ASP A 195 19.17 -12.47 -14.06
CA ASP A 195 20.49 -11.87 -14.25
C ASP A 195 21.38 -12.19 -13.04
N ASP A 196 22.26 -13.18 -13.22
CA ASP A 196 23.25 -13.61 -12.22
C ASP A 196 24.59 -12.84 -12.34
N SER A 197 24.72 -11.92 -13.31
CA SER A 197 25.97 -11.19 -13.59
C SER A 197 26.41 -10.23 -12.49
N ARG A 198 25.65 -10.10 -11.39
CA ARG A 198 25.95 -9.22 -10.24
C ARG A 198 25.94 -9.92 -8.89
N ASN A 199 26.30 -11.20 -8.83
CA ASN A 199 26.60 -11.88 -7.56
C ASN A 199 27.93 -11.42 -6.91
N ALA A 200 28.61 -10.42 -7.47
CA ALA A 200 29.76 -9.78 -6.86
C ALA A 200 29.32 -8.46 -6.20
N SER A 201 29.53 -8.38 -4.88
CA SER A 201 29.52 -7.17 -4.03
C SER A 201 28.18 -6.45 -3.81
N PHE A 202 27.58 -6.67 -2.64
CA PHE A 202 27.37 -5.63 -1.60
C PHE A 202 27.46 -6.27 -0.22
#